data_AF-A0A917EAN5-F1
#
_entry.id   AF-A0A917EAN5-F1
#
_cell.length_a   1.000
_cell.length_b   1.000
_cell.length_c   1.000
_cell.angle_alpha   90.00
_cell.angle_beta   90.00
_cell.angle_gamma   90.00
#
_symmetry.space_group_name_H-M   'P 1'
#
loop_
_entity.id
_entity.type
_entity.pdbx_description
1 polymer ?
#
loop_
_entity_poly.entity_id
_entity_poly.type
_entity_poly.pdbx_seq_one_letter_code
_entity_poly.pdbx_strand_id
1 'polypeptide(L)'
;MGNYEQAIDIAINHLQRDQTRSRGQEQILILQEAFTKLTVRDKKRIRFLEREKNDANIIEIYNTYQKLDRIQNRIQPLLPLYHQGLATKVEFNFTDYSSAILEAQDELVEFYYQEANMLLNSREKFSARQAFDDLQELQSIRPNYKNTVKLIDEAYFLGTDFVIVSIENQTGFVIPQQLQDVITDFNTYGLNDKWTQYHTNLETDLDYDFGLLIDFTNFNFSPDQLREREIQLQDEIVDGWKYKTDARGNYIKDDEGNRIKEDIYVEVEGVLIKSVQRKAVMVEARVIYQDLKANQQINSFPLASEFIFENVFASFQGDARVLNDEERQLLQNRAVPFPSNERMLIDASEEIKVNLKSILNRNKLR
;
A
#
# COMPACT_ATOMS: atom_id res chain seq x y z
N MET A 1 -19.15 -13.77 -33.97
CA MET A 1 -17.92 -14.60 -34.10
C MET A 1 -17.99 -15.67 -33.03
N GLY A 2 -17.89 -16.95 -33.38
CA GLY A 2 -18.03 -18.04 -32.42
C GLY A 2 -16.82 -18.10 -31.47
N ASN A 3 -17.07 -18.27 -30.17
CA ASN A 3 -16.02 -18.49 -29.19
C ASN A 3 -15.58 -19.96 -29.23
N TYR A 4 -14.84 -20.33 -30.29
CA TYR A 4 -14.39 -21.71 -30.51
C TYR A 4 -13.48 -22.21 -29.37
N GLU A 5 -12.71 -21.31 -28.75
CA GLU A 5 -11.84 -21.64 -27.61
C GLU A 5 -12.67 -22.06 -26.39
N GLN A 6 -13.68 -21.27 -26.05
CA GLN A 6 -14.61 -21.63 -24.97
C GLN A 6 -15.36 -22.94 -25.26
N ALA A 7 -15.76 -23.18 -26.52
CA ALA A 7 -16.41 -24.43 -26.90
C ALA A 7 -15.47 -25.64 -26.73
N ILE A 8 -14.20 -25.49 -27.11
CA ILE A 8 -13.15 -26.50 -26.89
C ILE A 8 -12.93 -26.73 -25.39
N ASP A 9 -12.84 -25.67 -24.59
CA ASP A 9 -12.63 -25.77 -23.14
C ASP A 9 -13.76 -26.52 -22.44
N ILE A 10 -15.01 -26.16 -22.76
CA ILE A 10 -16.20 -26.82 -22.25
C ILE A 10 -16.17 -28.30 -22.65
N ALA A 11 -15.94 -28.59 -23.93
CA ALA A 11 -15.94 -29.96 -24.42
C ALA A 11 -14.84 -30.81 -23.78
N ILE A 12 -13.61 -30.29 -23.65
CA ILE A 12 -12.49 -30.97 -22.96
C ILE A 12 -12.85 -31.27 -21.52
N ASN A 13 -13.38 -30.29 -20.77
CA ASN A 13 -13.74 -30.46 -19.36
C ASN A 13 -14.84 -31.51 -19.17
N HIS A 14 -15.81 -31.57 -20.08
CA HIS A 14 -16.85 -32.60 -20.05
C HIS A 14 -16.28 -33.99 -20.38
N LEU A 15 -15.42 -34.09 -21.39
CA LEU A 15 -14.81 -35.34 -21.84
C LEU A 15 -13.80 -35.91 -20.84
N GLN A 16 -13.14 -35.06 -20.05
CA GLN A 16 -12.29 -35.52 -18.93
C GLN A 16 -13.10 -36.19 -17.81
N ARG A 17 -14.36 -35.80 -17.63
CA ARG A 17 -15.23 -36.34 -16.57
C ARG A 17 -15.91 -37.63 -16.98
N ASP A 18 -16.46 -37.69 -18.20
CA ASP A 18 -17.10 -38.90 -18.72
C ASP A 18 -17.26 -38.84 -20.24
N GLN A 19 -16.63 -39.77 -20.97
CA GLN A 19 -16.66 -39.86 -22.43
C GLN A 19 -17.84 -40.66 -22.98
N THR A 20 -18.53 -41.42 -22.12
CA THR A 20 -19.47 -42.49 -22.54
C THR A 20 -20.95 -42.11 -22.43
N ARG A 21 -21.28 -41.10 -21.62
CA ARG A 21 -22.66 -40.61 -21.46
C ARG A 21 -23.13 -39.82 -22.68
N SER A 22 -24.45 -39.76 -22.89
CA SER A 22 -25.09 -39.01 -24.00
C SER A 22 -24.56 -37.57 -24.16
N ARG A 23 -24.37 -36.84 -23.05
CA ARG A 23 -23.77 -35.49 -23.10
C ARG A 23 -22.30 -35.51 -23.52
N GLY A 24 -21.52 -36.53 -23.15
CA GLY A 24 -20.13 -36.68 -23.60
C GLY A 24 -20.05 -36.93 -25.10
N GLN A 25 -20.99 -37.71 -25.65
CA GLN A 25 -21.08 -38.01 -27.08
C GLN A 25 -21.35 -36.75 -27.93
N GLU A 26 -22.26 -35.87 -27.49
CA GLU A 26 -22.48 -34.57 -28.15
C GLU A 26 -21.21 -33.69 -28.13
N GLN A 27 -20.47 -33.69 -27.02
CA GLN A 27 -19.25 -32.89 -26.87
C GLN A 27 -18.10 -33.37 -27.76
N ILE A 28 -18.05 -34.64 -28.17
CA ILE A 28 -17.03 -35.13 -29.11
C ILE A 28 -17.15 -34.41 -30.46
N LEU A 29 -18.36 -34.28 -31.01
CA LEU A 29 -18.60 -33.61 -32.29
C LEU A 29 -18.37 -32.10 -32.18
N ILE A 30 -18.83 -31.49 -31.08
CA ILE A 30 -18.57 -30.06 -30.80
C ILE A 30 -17.07 -29.79 -30.73
N LEU A 31 -16.30 -30.64 -30.04
CA LEU A 31 -14.85 -30.51 -29.93
C LEU A 31 -14.19 -30.58 -31.30
N GLN A 32 -14.57 -31.57 -32.13
CA GLN A 32 -14.00 -31.74 -33.48
C GLN A 32 -14.31 -30.53 -34.38
N GLU A 33 -15.56 -30.09 -34.39
CA GLU A 33 -15.99 -28.95 -35.21
C GLU A 33 -15.32 -27.65 -34.75
N ALA A 34 -15.30 -27.39 -33.44
CA ALA A 34 -14.68 -26.19 -32.88
C ALA A 34 -13.17 -26.17 -33.12
N PHE A 35 -12.47 -27.30 -32.91
CA PHE A 35 -11.04 -27.43 -33.20
C PHE A 35 -10.73 -27.18 -34.69
N THR A 36 -11.51 -27.77 -35.59
CA THR A 36 -11.32 -27.60 -37.04
C THR A 36 -11.53 -26.15 -37.45
N LYS A 37 -12.62 -25.52 -37.01
CA LYS A 37 -12.93 -24.11 -37.33
C LYS A 37 -11.90 -23.15 -36.74
N LEU A 38 -11.47 -23.38 -35.50
CA LEU A 38 -10.43 -22.59 -34.86
C LEU A 38 -9.11 -22.68 -35.63
N THR A 39 -8.68 -23.90 -35.96
CA THR A 39 -7.42 -24.13 -36.69
C THR A 39 -7.42 -23.42 -38.05
N VAL A 40 -8.54 -23.51 -38.79
CA VAL A 40 -8.68 -22.84 -40.09
C VAL A 40 -8.66 -21.32 -39.93
N ARG A 41 -9.39 -20.78 -38.95
CA ARG A 41 -9.43 -19.34 -38.64
C ARG A 41 -8.03 -18.81 -38.31
N ASP A 42 -7.34 -19.48 -37.38
CA ASP A 42 -6.07 -19.00 -36.84
C ASP A 42 -4.93 -19.13 -37.86
N LYS A 43 -4.89 -20.24 -38.64
CA LYS A 43 -3.96 -20.34 -39.77
C LYS A 43 -4.23 -19.28 -40.85
N LYS A 44 -5.50 -18.90 -41.07
CA LYS A 44 -5.83 -17.82 -42.00
C LYS A 44 -5.37 -16.46 -41.46
N ARG A 45 -5.48 -16.23 -40.14
CA ARG A 45 -5.02 -15.00 -39.49
C ARG A 45 -3.50 -14.87 -39.56
N ILE A 46 -2.75 -15.93 -39.23
CA ILE A 46 -1.29 -15.95 -39.38
C ILE A 46 -0.87 -15.58 -40.81
N ARG A 47 -1.42 -16.25 -41.84
CA ARG A 47 -1.13 -15.93 -43.24
C ARG A 47 -1.51 -14.50 -43.65
N PHE A 48 -2.50 -13.91 -43.02
CA PHE A 48 -2.87 -12.51 -43.26
C PHE A 48 -1.80 -11.59 -42.67
N LEU A 49 -1.40 -11.83 -41.42
CA LEU A 49 -0.41 -11.05 -40.68
C LEU A 49 0.97 -11.09 -41.36
N GLU A 50 1.41 -12.26 -41.82
CA GLU A 50 2.67 -12.44 -42.58
C GLU A 50 2.70 -11.62 -43.88
N ARG A 51 1.53 -11.39 -44.51
CA ARG A 51 1.43 -10.64 -45.77
C ARG A 51 1.35 -9.14 -45.58
N GLU A 52 0.90 -8.68 -44.41
CA GLU A 52 0.75 -7.27 -44.08
C GLU A 52 2.11 -6.57 -43.93
N LYS A 53 3.19 -7.34 -43.69
CA LYS A 53 4.58 -6.84 -43.56
C LYS A 53 4.73 -5.73 -42.51
N ASN A 54 3.98 -5.85 -41.41
CA ASN A 54 4.17 -5.05 -40.21
C ASN A 54 4.92 -5.92 -39.20
N ASP A 55 6.12 -5.50 -38.79
CA ASP A 55 6.99 -6.29 -37.91
C ASP A 55 6.32 -6.58 -36.56
N ALA A 56 5.51 -5.65 -36.04
CA ALA A 56 4.78 -5.84 -34.78
C ALA A 56 3.76 -7.00 -34.81
N ASN A 57 3.36 -7.46 -36.01
CA ASN A 57 2.49 -8.62 -36.16
C ASN A 57 3.10 -9.91 -35.61
N ILE A 58 4.43 -9.97 -35.46
CA ILE A 58 5.13 -11.15 -34.94
C ILE A 58 4.63 -11.54 -33.54
N ILE A 59 4.23 -10.57 -32.73
CA ILE A 59 3.63 -10.79 -31.41
C ILE A 59 2.36 -11.64 -31.54
N GLU A 60 1.45 -11.29 -32.44
CA GLU A 60 0.20 -12.04 -32.64
C GLU A 60 0.46 -13.40 -33.30
N ILE A 61 1.42 -13.48 -34.24
CA ILE A 61 1.80 -14.72 -34.93
C ILE A 61 2.32 -15.76 -33.91
N TYR A 62 3.32 -15.40 -33.11
CA TYR A 62 3.91 -16.27 -32.09
C TYR A 62 2.85 -16.76 -31.09
N ASN A 63 2.05 -15.84 -30.54
CA ASN A 63 0.98 -16.18 -29.60
C ASN A 63 -0.07 -17.11 -30.23
N THR A 64 -0.38 -16.93 -31.51
CA THR A 64 -1.33 -17.79 -32.22
C THR A 64 -0.77 -19.19 -32.44
N TYR A 65 0.51 -19.34 -32.78
CA TYR A 65 1.16 -20.65 -32.88
C TYR A 65 1.21 -21.38 -31.53
N GLN A 66 1.62 -20.69 -30.45
CA GLN A 66 1.60 -21.27 -29.11
C GLN A 66 0.20 -21.73 -28.71
N LYS A 67 -0.82 -20.92 -29.01
CA LYS A 67 -2.21 -21.26 -28.73
C LYS A 67 -2.67 -22.50 -29.49
N LEU A 68 -2.36 -22.60 -30.79
CA LEU A 68 -2.67 -23.77 -31.61
C LEU A 68 -2.04 -25.03 -31.01
N ASP A 69 -0.75 -25.00 -30.70
CA ASP A 69 -0.03 -26.13 -30.11
C ASP A 69 -0.60 -26.53 -28.74
N ARG A 70 -0.82 -25.56 -27.84
CA ARG A 70 -1.46 -25.77 -26.53
C ARG A 70 -2.82 -26.46 -26.65
N ILE A 71 -3.64 -26.08 -27.62
CA ILE A 71 -4.95 -26.70 -27.84
C ILE A 71 -4.77 -28.17 -28.26
N GLN A 72 -3.85 -28.47 -29.17
CA GLN A 72 -3.57 -29.85 -29.58
C GLN A 72 -3.12 -30.70 -28.39
N ASN A 73 -2.20 -30.19 -27.58
CA ASN A 73 -1.66 -30.89 -26.40
C ASN A 73 -2.74 -31.15 -25.33
N ARG A 74 -3.82 -30.36 -25.30
CA ARG A 74 -4.97 -30.61 -24.42
C ARG A 74 -5.96 -31.63 -24.98
N ILE A 75 -6.05 -31.76 -26.30
CA ILE A 75 -6.93 -32.73 -26.97
C ILE A 75 -6.28 -34.11 -27.05
N GLN A 76 -4.97 -34.18 -27.34
CA GLN A 76 -4.24 -35.44 -27.53
C GLN A 76 -4.46 -36.48 -26.43
N PRO A 77 -4.43 -36.14 -25.12
CA PRO A 77 -4.64 -37.12 -24.05
C PRO A 77 -6.05 -37.72 -24.00
N LEU A 78 -7.03 -37.10 -24.65
CA LEU A 78 -8.41 -37.60 -24.70
C LEU A 78 -8.62 -38.63 -25.81
N LEU A 79 -7.65 -38.78 -26.71
CA LEU A 79 -7.76 -39.69 -27.84
C LEU A 79 -7.37 -41.12 -27.46
N PRO A 80 -7.96 -42.15 -28.10
CA PRO A 80 -8.96 -42.07 -29.17
C PRO A 80 -10.39 -41.78 -28.66
N LEU A 81 -11.15 -40.97 -29.40
CA LEU A 81 -12.57 -40.70 -29.13
C LEU A 81 -13.48 -41.43 -30.12
N TYR A 82 -14.55 -42.05 -29.61
CA TYR A 82 -15.54 -42.78 -30.39
C TYR A 82 -16.93 -42.18 -30.22
N HIS A 83 -17.61 -41.93 -31.34
CA HIS A 83 -18.98 -41.43 -31.35
C HIS A 83 -19.96 -42.54 -31.74
N GLN A 84 -21.06 -42.73 -31.00
CA GLN A 84 -22.03 -43.82 -31.19
C GLN A 84 -22.66 -43.87 -32.59
N GLY A 85 -22.73 -42.73 -33.29
CA GLY A 85 -23.23 -42.64 -34.66
C GLY A 85 -22.19 -42.86 -35.76
N LEU A 86 -20.92 -43.12 -35.41
CA LEU A 86 -19.82 -43.31 -36.37
C LEU A 86 -19.24 -44.72 -36.24
N ALA A 87 -18.97 -45.35 -37.39
CA ALA A 87 -18.34 -46.67 -37.45
C ALA A 87 -16.84 -46.64 -37.12
N THR A 88 -16.24 -45.44 -37.09
CA THR A 88 -14.82 -45.21 -36.86
C THR A 88 -14.61 -44.13 -35.81
N LYS A 89 -13.37 -44.07 -35.28
CA LYS A 89 -12.96 -43.02 -34.33
C LYS A 89 -13.12 -41.63 -34.95
N VAL A 90 -13.38 -40.64 -34.10
CA VAL A 90 -13.40 -39.23 -34.51
C VAL A 90 -11.97 -38.76 -34.73
N GLU A 91 -11.69 -38.27 -35.93
CA GLU A 91 -10.34 -37.87 -36.33
C GLU A 91 -10.06 -36.39 -36.05
N PHE A 92 -8.84 -36.13 -35.53
CA PHE A 92 -8.30 -34.81 -35.28
C PHE A 92 -7.00 -34.66 -36.08
N ASN A 93 -6.94 -33.64 -36.94
CA ASN A 93 -5.77 -33.36 -37.78
C ASN A 93 -4.78 -32.46 -37.02
N PHE A 94 -3.82 -33.09 -36.34
CA PHE A 94 -2.74 -32.36 -35.67
C PHE A 94 -1.63 -31.97 -36.64
N THR A 95 -1.05 -30.80 -36.42
CA THR A 95 0.14 -30.31 -37.14
C THR A 95 1.23 -30.06 -36.09
N ASP A 96 2.46 -30.49 -36.35
CA ASP A 96 3.59 -30.09 -35.51
C ASP A 96 3.93 -28.62 -35.79
N TYR A 97 3.77 -27.76 -34.78
CA TYR A 97 4.10 -26.34 -34.88
C TYR A 97 5.45 -26.00 -34.25
N SER A 98 6.20 -26.98 -33.74
CA SER A 98 7.42 -26.73 -32.97
C SER A 98 8.43 -25.87 -33.72
N SER A 99 8.66 -26.14 -35.01
CA SER A 99 9.58 -25.33 -35.84
C SER A 99 9.07 -23.91 -36.04
N ALA A 100 7.79 -23.74 -36.37
CA ALA A 100 7.18 -22.41 -36.56
C ALA A 100 7.15 -21.59 -35.25
N ILE A 101 6.98 -22.24 -34.10
CA ILE A 101 7.05 -21.59 -32.79
C ILE A 101 8.47 -21.10 -32.51
N LEU A 102 9.49 -21.91 -32.78
CA LEU A 102 10.89 -21.53 -32.57
C LEU A 102 11.30 -20.39 -33.51
N GLU A 103 10.93 -20.46 -34.79
CA GLU A 103 11.18 -19.38 -35.76
C GLU A 103 10.48 -18.08 -35.35
N ALA A 104 9.18 -18.15 -35.01
CA ALA A 104 8.45 -16.97 -34.55
C ALA A 104 8.99 -16.43 -33.22
N GLN A 105 9.54 -17.28 -32.34
CA GLN A 105 10.20 -16.86 -31.12
C GLN A 105 11.50 -16.10 -31.41
N ASP A 106 12.32 -16.61 -32.33
CA ASP A 106 13.56 -15.94 -32.76
C ASP A 106 13.27 -14.55 -33.32
N GLU A 107 12.27 -14.45 -34.21
CA GLU A 107 11.83 -13.18 -34.80
C GLU A 107 11.24 -12.23 -33.74
N LEU A 108 10.42 -12.73 -32.81
CA LEU A 108 9.83 -11.92 -31.74
C LEU A 108 10.88 -11.34 -30.80
N VAL A 109 11.88 -12.13 -30.43
CA VAL A 109 12.99 -11.67 -29.57
C VAL A 109 13.81 -10.60 -30.28
N GLU A 110 14.08 -10.77 -31.58
CA GLU A 110 14.79 -9.74 -32.35
C GLU A 110 13.96 -8.47 -32.52
N PHE A 111 12.64 -8.60 -32.75
CA PHE A 111 11.72 -7.46 -32.81
C PHE A 111 11.75 -6.65 -31.52
N TYR A 112 11.52 -7.27 -30.36
CA TYR A 112 11.57 -6.57 -29.06
C TYR A 112 12.93 -5.92 -28.82
N TYR A 113 14.02 -6.58 -29.20
CA TYR A 113 15.36 -6.02 -29.05
C TYR A 113 15.54 -4.77 -29.91
N GLN A 114 15.14 -4.82 -31.19
CA GLN A 114 15.28 -3.69 -32.10
C GLN A 114 14.38 -2.51 -31.72
N GLU A 115 13.13 -2.79 -31.37
CA GLU A 115 12.16 -1.78 -30.94
C GLU A 115 12.62 -1.08 -29.66
N ALA A 116 13.05 -1.84 -28.65
CA ALA A 116 13.56 -1.28 -27.41
C ALA A 116 14.79 -0.39 -27.64
N ASN A 117 15.72 -0.78 -28.52
CA ASN A 117 16.86 0.08 -28.88
C ASN A 117 16.38 1.37 -29.58
N MET A 118 15.39 1.29 -30.46
CA MET A 118 14.83 2.46 -31.15
C MET A 118 14.17 3.43 -30.15
N LEU A 119 13.39 2.88 -29.21
CA LEU A 119 12.74 3.61 -28.13
C LEU A 119 13.76 4.27 -27.18
N LEU A 120 14.84 3.57 -26.81
CA LEU A 120 15.89 4.16 -25.96
C LEU A 120 16.64 5.29 -26.67
N ASN A 121 16.82 5.19 -27.99
CA ASN A 121 17.45 6.24 -28.79
C ASN A 121 16.64 7.53 -28.87
N SER A 122 15.31 7.51 -28.65
CA SER A 122 14.50 8.73 -28.62
C SER A 122 14.83 9.61 -27.40
N ARG A 123 15.38 9.01 -26.34
CA ARG A 123 15.65 9.63 -25.04
C ARG A 123 14.41 10.24 -24.37
N GLU A 124 13.22 9.84 -24.80
CA GLU A 124 11.97 10.22 -24.15
C GLU A 124 11.66 9.25 -23.02
N LYS A 125 11.27 9.79 -21.86
CA LYS A 125 10.99 8.96 -20.68
C LYS A 125 9.91 7.91 -20.94
N PHE A 126 8.82 8.26 -21.63
CA PHE A 126 7.76 7.30 -21.93
C PHE A 126 8.25 6.18 -22.86
N SER A 127 9.06 6.49 -23.87
CA SER A 127 9.70 5.48 -24.72
C SER A 127 10.64 4.57 -23.92
N ALA A 128 11.46 5.12 -23.03
CA ALA A 128 12.32 4.32 -22.17
C ALA A 128 11.53 3.36 -21.26
N ARG A 129 10.37 3.79 -20.75
CA ARG A 129 9.47 2.93 -19.96
C ARG A 129 8.88 1.79 -20.80
N GLN A 130 8.46 2.09 -22.02
CA GLN A 130 7.99 1.06 -22.96
C GLN A 130 9.12 0.09 -23.31
N ALA A 131 10.32 0.59 -23.60
CA ALA A 131 11.50 -0.23 -23.88
C ALA A 131 11.83 -1.15 -22.70
N PHE A 132 11.70 -0.67 -21.46
CA PHE A 132 11.86 -1.51 -20.27
C PHE A 132 10.89 -2.69 -20.28
N ASP A 133 9.60 -2.43 -20.54
CA ASP A 133 8.58 -3.48 -20.54
C ASP A 133 8.82 -4.49 -21.68
N ASP A 134 9.16 -4.02 -22.88
CA ASP A 134 9.52 -4.88 -24.03
C ASP A 134 10.75 -5.74 -23.74
N LEU A 135 11.78 -5.19 -23.09
CA LEU A 135 12.98 -5.92 -22.72
C LEU A 135 12.74 -6.93 -21.58
N GLN A 136 11.79 -6.67 -20.67
CA GLN A 136 11.36 -7.63 -19.65
C GLN A 136 10.65 -8.83 -20.30
N GLU A 137 9.73 -8.57 -21.23
CA GLU A 137 9.06 -9.61 -22.01
C GLU A 137 10.09 -10.44 -22.78
N LEU A 138 11.03 -9.79 -23.47
CA LEU A 138 12.14 -10.45 -24.14
C LEU A 138 12.96 -11.34 -23.18
N GLN A 139 13.36 -10.81 -22.02
CA GLN A 139 14.14 -11.55 -21.03
C GLN A 139 13.38 -12.76 -20.47
N SER A 140 12.05 -12.70 -20.40
CA SER A 140 11.20 -13.84 -20.01
C SER A 140 11.16 -14.95 -21.07
N ILE A 141 11.19 -14.57 -22.35
CA ILE A 141 11.16 -15.48 -23.51
C ILE A 141 12.54 -16.10 -23.74
N ARG A 142 13.58 -15.26 -23.75
CA ARG A 142 14.98 -15.66 -23.98
C ARG A 142 15.92 -14.94 -23.01
N PRO A 143 16.20 -15.56 -21.85
CA PRO A 143 17.14 -15.02 -20.89
C PRO A 143 18.54 -14.86 -21.51
N ASN A 144 19.22 -13.77 -21.13
CA ASN A 144 20.61 -13.48 -21.56
C ASN A 144 20.77 -13.30 -23.08
N TYR A 145 19.72 -12.88 -23.78
CA TYR A 145 19.84 -12.45 -25.16
C TYR A 145 20.69 -11.18 -25.25
N LYS A 146 21.82 -11.25 -25.96
CA LYS A 146 22.73 -10.11 -26.18
C LYS A 146 23.02 -9.37 -24.86
N ASN A 147 22.82 -8.06 -24.82
CA ASN A 147 22.99 -7.18 -23.66
C ASN A 147 21.66 -6.73 -23.03
N THR A 148 20.56 -7.49 -23.19
CA THR A 148 19.22 -7.13 -22.71
C THR A 148 19.21 -6.69 -21.24
N VAL A 149 19.91 -7.39 -20.35
CA VAL A 149 19.97 -7.03 -18.91
C VAL A 149 20.50 -5.60 -18.70
N LYS A 150 21.54 -5.20 -19.43
CA LYS A 150 22.09 -3.83 -19.35
C LYS A 150 21.12 -2.81 -19.92
N LEU A 151 20.42 -3.15 -21.01
CA LEU A 151 19.42 -2.27 -21.60
C LEU A 151 18.20 -2.09 -20.70
N ILE A 152 17.85 -3.11 -19.89
CA ILE A 152 16.81 -2.99 -18.86
C ILE A 152 17.21 -1.96 -17.82
N ASP A 153 18.45 -2.01 -17.32
CA ASP A 153 18.96 -1.04 -16.34
C ASP A 153 19.01 0.38 -16.93
N GLU A 154 19.44 0.51 -18.19
CA GLU A 154 19.47 1.78 -18.92
C GLU A 154 18.05 2.34 -19.15
N ALA A 155 17.12 1.49 -19.59
CA ALA A 155 15.72 1.86 -19.77
C ALA A 155 15.06 2.28 -18.45
N TYR A 156 15.40 1.60 -17.36
CA TYR A 156 14.94 1.95 -16.02
C TYR A 156 15.44 3.35 -15.62
N PHE A 157 16.74 3.60 -15.79
CA PHE A 157 17.36 4.87 -15.47
C PHE A 157 16.77 6.02 -16.31
N LEU A 158 16.70 5.85 -17.63
CA LEU A 158 16.17 6.86 -18.55
C LEU A 158 14.67 7.11 -18.34
N GLY A 159 13.92 6.08 -17.97
CA GLY A 159 12.49 6.18 -17.69
C GLY A 159 12.16 6.79 -16.32
N THR A 160 13.10 6.78 -15.37
CA THR A 160 12.91 7.28 -14.00
C THR A 160 12.91 8.80 -13.96
N ASP A 161 11.90 9.41 -13.34
CA ASP A 161 11.85 10.82 -12.98
C ASP A 161 12.68 11.04 -11.71
N PHE A 162 13.72 11.88 -11.78
CA PHE A 162 14.53 12.22 -10.62
C PHE A 162 13.99 13.49 -9.96
N VAL A 163 13.74 13.40 -8.66
CA VAL A 163 13.15 14.47 -7.85
C VAL A 163 14.16 14.92 -6.81
N ILE A 164 14.57 16.18 -6.86
CA ILE A 164 15.38 16.78 -5.80
C ILE A 164 14.47 17.34 -4.73
N VAL A 165 14.72 16.96 -3.49
CA VAL A 165 13.99 17.43 -2.32
C VAL A 165 14.80 18.51 -1.63
N SER A 166 14.15 19.63 -1.35
CA SER A 166 14.74 20.75 -0.64
C SER A 166 13.83 21.23 0.48
N ILE A 167 14.44 21.79 1.52
CA ILE A 167 13.75 22.43 2.62
C ILE A 167 14.11 23.91 2.60
N GLU A 168 13.10 24.76 2.57
CA GLU A 168 13.25 26.18 2.82
C GLU A 168 12.66 26.53 4.19
N ASN A 169 13.32 27.46 4.85
CA ASN A 169 12.93 27.92 6.17
C ASN A 169 12.73 29.44 6.13
N GLN A 170 11.48 29.86 5.98
CA GLN A 170 11.09 31.27 6.06
C GLN A 170 10.72 31.66 7.50
N THR A 171 10.85 30.75 8.45
CA THR A 171 10.56 31.02 9.86
C THR A 171 11.72 31.78 10.53
N GLY A 172 11.44 32.39 11.68
CA GLY A 172 12.47 32.98 12.54
C GLY A 172 13.23 31.98 13.42
N PHE A 173 12.99 30.68 13.25
CA PHE A 173 13.53 29.62 14.11
C PHE A 173 14.46 28.71 13.32
N VAL A 174 15.44 28.13 14.01
CA VAL A 174 16.31 27.09 13.42
C VAL A 174 15.56 25.77 13.39
N ILE A 175 15.50 25.12 12.23
CA ILE A 175 14.91 23.77 12.10
C ILE A 175 15.87 22.75 12.71
N PRO A 176 15.45 21.98 13.74
CA PRO A 176 16.30 20.95 14.34
C PRO A 176 16.70 19.89 13.31
N GLN A 177 17.95 19.41 13.36
CA GLN A 177 18.44 18.38 12.42
C GLN A 177 17.58 17.12 12.45
N GLN A 178 17.14 16.70 13.63
CA GLN A 178 16.27 15.53 13.78
C GLN A 178 14.95 15.67 13.01
N LEU A 179 14.36 16.87 13.00
CA LEU A 179 13.15 17.13 12.21
C LEU A 179 13.46 17.00 10.70
N GLN A 180 14.59 17.56 10.24
CA GLN A 180 15.01 17.44 8.84
C GLN A 180 15.21 15.99 8.44
N ASP A 181 15.92 15.20 9.25
CA ASP A 181 16.19 13.79 8.96
C ASP A 181 14.87 12.99 8.87
N VAL A 182 13.92 13.24 9.78
CA VAL A 182 12.62 12.55 9.81
C VAL A 182 11.79 12.85 8.56
N ILE A 183 11.72 14.11 8.12
CA ILE A 183 10.90 14.53 6.97
C ILE A 183 11.55 14.29 5.61
N THR A 184 12.86 14.03 5.58
CA THR A 184 13.61 13.74 4.36
C THR A 184 13.90 12.25 4.15
N ASP A 185 13.51 11.39 5.09
CA ASP A 185 13.62 9.94 4.95
C ASP A 185 12.49 9.35 4.08
N PHE A 186 12.55 9.60 2.77
CA PHE A 186 11.54 9.17 1.79
C PHE A 186 11.35 7.66 1.70
N ASN A 187 12.34 6.86 2.10
CA ASN A 187 12.22 5.39 2.10
C ASN A 187 11.07 4.89 2.98
N THR A 188 10.73 5.64 4.04
CA THR A 188 9.65 5.30 4.97
C THR A 188 8.26 5.79 4.53
N TYR A 189 8.20 6.54 3.43
CA TYR A 189 6.95 7.13 2.94
C TYR A 189 6.09 6.10 2.20
N GLY A 190 6.66 4.98 1.77
CA GLY A 190 5.92 3.93 1.04
C GLY A 190 5.32 4.46 -0.25
N LEU A 191 6.03 5.36 -0.93
CA LEU A 191 5.60 5.95 -2.19
C LEU A 191 5.65 4.85 -3.26
N ASN A 192 4.48 4.37 -3.69
CA ASN A 192 4.37 3.35 -4.73
C ASN A 192 4.46 4.00 -6.11
N ASP A 193 5.69 4.33 -6.51
CA ASP A 193 5.99 4.77 -7.87
C ASP A 193 7.31 4.17 -8.37
N LYS A 194 7.20 3.20 -9.27
CA LYS A 194 8.35 2.51 -9.90
C LYS A 194 9.29 3.50 -10.59
N TRP A 195 8.74 4.59 -11.13
CA TRP A 195 9.42 5.48 -12.05
C TRP A 195 9.79 6.83 -11.44
N THR A 196 9.81 6.95 -10.11
CA THR A 196 10.15 8.21 -9.43
C THR A 196 11.15 7.93 -8.32
N GLN A 197 12.26 8.67 -8.31
CA GLN A 197 13.29 8.56 -7.29
C GLN A 197 13.54 9.92 -6.61
N TYR A 198 13.52 9.94 -5.29
CA TYR A 198 13.71 11.16 -4.48
C TYR A 198 15.12 11.21 -3.93
N HIS A 199 15.80 12.34 -4.11
CA HIS A 199 17.12 12.62 -3.54
C HIS A 199 17.07 13.85 -2.66
N THR A 200 17.81 13.82 -1.55
CA THR A 200 17.95 14.95 -0.62
C THR A 200 19.28 15.66 -0.79
N ASN A 201 20.22 15.03 -1.48
CA ASN A 201 21.51 15.58 -1.87
C ASN A 201 21.58 15.60 -3.39
N LEU A 202 22.20 16.65 -3.93
CA LEU A 202 22.47 16.74 -5.36
C LEU A 202 23.56 15.75 -5.75
N GLU A 203 23.27 14.92 -6.75
CA GLU A 203 24.27 14.08 -7.42
C GLU A 203 24.72 14.77 -8.71
N THR A 204 26.04 14.90 -8.90
CA THR A 204 26.62 15.72 -9.99
C THR A 204 26.34 15.17 -11.39
N ASP A 205 26.04 13.87 -11.49
CA ASP A 205 25.86 13.16 -12.76
C ASP A 205 24.37 12.93 -13.09
N LEU A 206 23.45 13.51 -12.31
CA LEU A 206 22.00 13.38 -12.51
C LEU A 206 21.37 14.70 -12.97
N ASP A 207 20.51 14.59 -13.98
CA ASP A 207 19.61 15.67 -14.40
C ASP A 207 18.27 15.47 -13.70
N TYR A 208 17.89 16.43 -12.84
CA TYR A 208 16.64 16.35 -12.07
C TYR A 208 15.48 16.91 -12.89
N ASP A 209 14.42 16.12 -13.01
CA ASP A 209 13.21 16.52 -13.74
C ASP A 209 12.32 17.43 -12.91
N PHE A 210 12.20 17.13 -11.61
CA PHE A 210 11.29 17.81 -10.70
C PHE A 210 11.96 18.24 -9.40
N GLY A 211 11.42 19.29 -8.82
CA GLY A 211 11.73 19.77 -7.47
C GLY A 211 10.57 19.52 -6.53
N LEU A 212 10.87 19.01 -5.34
CA LEU A 212 9.96 18.96 -4.20
C LEU A 212 10.50 19.90 -3.13
N LEU A 213 9.85 21.05 -2.97
CA LEU A 213 10.23 22.03 -1.97
C LEU A 213 9.27 21.97 -0.77
N ILE A 214 9.82 21.76 0.42
CA ILE A 214 9.12 21.86 1.70
C ILE A 214 9.47 23.23 2.28
N ASP A 215 8.56 24.19 2.11
CA ASP A 215 8.74 25.57 2.54
C ASP A 215 8.04 25.81 3.88
N PHE A 216 8.78 25.82 4.98
CA PHE A 216 8.25 26.14 6.31
C PHE A 216 8.03 27.64 6.43
N THR A 217 6.76 28.03 6.55
CA THR A 217 6.36 29.44 6.59
C THR A 217 6.22 29.96 8.01
N ASN A 218 5.83 29.12 8.98
CA ASN A 218 5.63 29.57 10.36
C ASN A 218 5.73 28.44 11.39
N PHE A 219 6.25 28.75 12.57
CA PHE A 219 6.13 27.94 13.78
C PHE A 219 5.53 28.79 14.89
N ASN A 220 4.28 28.51 15.23
CA ASN A 220 3.54 29.26 16.24
C ASN A 220 3.50 28.48 17.55
N PHE A 221 4.22 28.97 18.56
CA PHE A 221 4.25 28.37 19.89
C PHE A 221 3.26 29.08 20.81
N SER A 222 2.43 28.33 21.50
CA SER A 222 1.63 28.89 22.58
C SER A 222 2.54 29.31 23.75
N PRO A 223 2.11 30.28 24.57
CA PRO A 223 2.70 30.48 25.89
C PRO A 223 2.59 29.20 26.73
N ASP A 224 3.47 29.06 27.71
CA ASP A 224 3.39 28.04 28.74
C ASP A 224 2.13 28.31 29.60
N GLN A 225 1.17 27.38 29.62
CA GLN A 225 -0.07 27.52 30.38
C GLN A 225 -0.11 26.54 31.54
N LEU A 226 -0.37 27.04 32.75
CA LEU A 226 -0.73 26.25 33.93
C LEU A 226 -2.16 26.60 34.31
N ARG A 227 -3.06 25.62 34.30
CA ARG A 227 -4.44 25.77 34.76
C ARG A 227 -4.66 24.90 35.98
N GLU A 228 -5.21 25.48 37.02
CA GLU A 228 -5.51 24.78 38.27
C GLU A 228 -7.00 24.82 38.54
N ARG A 229 -7.54 23.70 39.01
CA ARG A 229 -8.92 23.57 39.42
C ARG A 229 -8.98 22.89 40.77
N GLU A 230 -9.65 23.54 41.70
CA GLU A 230 -10.01 22.96 42.98
C GLU A 230 -11.27 22.11 42.84
N ILE A 231 -11.24 20.90 43.38
CA ILE A 231 -12.33 19.94 43.38
C ILE A 231 -12.54 19.49 44.82
N GLN A 232 -13.71 19.81 45.36
CA GLN A 232 -14.15 19.39 46.68
C GLN A 232 -14.71 17.96 46.57
N LEU A 233 -14.16 17.03 47.34
CA LEU A 233 -14.55 15.62 47.38
C LEU A 233 -15.18 15.33 48.72
N GLN A 234 -16.32 14.64 48.69
CA GLN A 234 -17.02 14.13 49.87
C GLN A 234 -17.63 12.78 49.54
N ASP A 235 -17.49 11.81 50.44
CA ASP A 235 -18.09 10.49 50.31
C ASP A 235 -18.45 9.94 51.70
N GLU A 236 -19.34 8.95 51.74
CA GLU A 236 -19.71 8.24 52.97
C GLU A 236 -19.20 6.80 52.88
N ILE A 237 -18.21 6.48 53.71
CA ILE A 237 -17.56 5.16 53.69
C ILE A 237 -17.83 4.38 54.97
N VAL A 238 -17.83 3.06 54.84
CA VAL A 238 -17.90 2.17 56.00
C VAL A 238 -16.55 2.19 56.74
N ASP A 239 -16.54 2.72 57.96
CA ASP A 239 -15.38 2.78 58.85
C ASP A 239 -15.60 1.86 60.07
N GLY A 240 -15.57 0.56 59.79
CA GLY A 240 -15.78 -0.48 60.80
C GLY A 240 -17.25 -0.85 61.01
N TRP A 241 -17.49 -1.64 62.05
CA TRP A 241 -18.79 -2.22 62.34
C TRP A 241 -19.03 -2.27 63.85
N LYS A 242 -20.29 -2.13 64.26
CA LYS A 242 -20.74 -2.34 65.65
C LYS A 242 -21.76 -3.48 65.70
N TYR A 243 -21.88 -4.13 66.86
CA TYR A 243 -22.95 -5.11 67.03
C TYR A 243 -24.27 -4.40 67.29
N LYS A 244 -25.32 -4.78 66.56
CA LYS A 244 -26.66 -4.20 66.71
C LYS A 244 -27.22 -4.56 68.09
N THR A 245 -27.73 -3.58 68.83
CA THR A 245 -28.31 -3.80 70.17
C THR A 245 -29.80 -3.45 70.20
N ASP A 246 -30.59 -4.19 70.98
CA ASP A 246 -31.98 -3.86 71.26
C ASP A 246 -32.10 -2.63 72.20
N ALA A 247 -33.32 -2.14 72.41
CA ALA A 247 -33.60 -0.99 73.30
C ALA A 247 -33.19 -1.20 74.77
N ARG A 248 -32.76 -2.41 75.16
CA ARG A 248 -32.31 -2.79 76.50
C ARG A 248 -30.80 -3.04 76.56
N GLY A 249 -30.09 -2.83 75.44
CA GLY A 249 -28.63 -2.99 75.35
C GLY A 249 -28.16 -4.42 75.09
N ASN A 250 -29.05 -5.38 74.78
CA ASN A 250 -28.63 -6.75 74.43
C ASN A 250 -28.29 -6.85 72.95
N TYR A 251 -27.24 -7.60 72.62
CA TYR A 251 -26.87 -7.84 71.23
C TYR A 251 -27.95 -8.65 70.50
N ILE A 252 -28.38 -8.14 69.34
CA ILE A 252 -29.30 -8.82 68.44
C ILE A 252 -28.52 -9.94 67.73
N LYS A 253 -29.09 -11.14 67.74
CA LYS A 253 -28.52 -12.35 67.14
C LYS A 253 -29.36 -12.80 65.95
N ASP A 254 -28.72 -13.41 64.96
CA ASP A 254 -29.38 -14.08 63.84
C ASP A 254 -30.00 -15.43 64.25
N ASP A 255 -30.65 -16.10 63.30
CA ASP A 255 -31.33 -17.38 63.50
C ASP A 255 -30.37 -18.53 63.89
N GLU A 256 -29.06 -18.33 63.74
CA GLU A 256 -27.99 -19.27 64.10
C GLU A 256 -27.32 -18.90 65.44
N GLY A 257 -27.72 -17.80 66.07
CA GLY A 257 -27.23 -17.32 67.36
C GLY A 257 -25.98 -16.43 67.30
N ASN A 258 -25.52 -16.04 66.11
CA ASN A 258 -24.39 -15.14 65.92
C ASN A 258 -24.84 -13.67 66.00
N ARG A 259 -23.98 -12.79 66.52
CA ARG A 259 -24.31 -11.36 66.68
C ARG A 259 -24.32 -10.65 65.33
N ILE A 260 -25.37 -9.88 65.06
CA ILE A 260 -25.50 -9.12 63.82
C ILE A 260 -24.59 -7.89 63.86
N LYS A 261 -23.76 -7.72 62.83
CA LYS A 261 -22.93 -6.54 62.61
C LYS A 261 -23.74 -5.48 61.86
N GLU A 262 -23.58 -4.24 62.27
CA GLU A 262 -24.12 -3.04 61.64
C GLU A 262 -22.93 -2.15 61.27
N ASP A 263 -22.85 -1.76 60.00
CA ASP A 263 -21.77 -0.93 59.48
C ASP A 263 -21.85 0.48 60.06
N ILE A 264 -20.69 1.05 60.42
CA ILE A 264 -20.58 2.45 60.83
C ILE A 264 -20.16 3.23 59.61
N TYR A 265 -21.00 4.17 59.19
CA TYR A 265 -20.67 5.08 58.11
C TYR A 265 -20.02 6.35 58.68
N VAL A 266 -18.96 6.80 58.02
CA VAL A 266 -18.25 8.04 58.33
C VAL A 266 -18.14 8.85 57.05
N GLU A 267 -18.51 10.13 57.14
CA GLU A 267 -18.27 11.10 56.07
C GLU A 267 -16.78 11.41 55.98
N VAL A 268 -16.20 11.18 54.81
CA VAL A 268 -14.83 11.53 54.47
C VAL A 268 -14.83 12.64 53.45
N GLU A 269 -13.96 13.63 53.67
CA GLU A 269 -13.84 14.80 52.81
C GLU A 269 -12.39 15.11 52.48
N GLY A 270 -12.20 15.83 51.37
CA GLY A 270 -10.90 16.36 51.00
C GLY A 270 -10.96 17.27 49.79
N VAL A 271 -9.87 18.00 49.57
CA VAL A 271 -9.71 18.94 48.47
C VAL A 271 -8.65 18.41 47.53
N LEU A 272 -9.04 18.18 46.27
CA LEU A 272 -8.14 17.82 45.19
C LEU A 272 -7.87 19.06 44.33
N ILE A 273 -6.62 19.48 44.26
CA ILE A 273 -6.17 20.52 43.33
C ILE A 273 -5.62 19.81 42.10
N LYS A 274 -6.37 19.88 41.00
CA LYS A 274 -5.96 19.33 39.71
C LYS A 274 -5.26 20.42 38.89
N SER A 275 -4.05 20.14 38.45
CA SER A 275 -3.21 21.05 37.66
C SER A 275 -2.95 20.47 36.28
N VAL A 276 -3.09 21.30 35.25
CA VAL A 276 -2.87 20.96 33.83
C VAL A 276 -1.83 21.93 33.26
N GLN A 277 -0.66 21.40 32.91
CA GLN A 277 0.35 22.10 32.14
C GLN A 277 0.10 21.85 30.66
N ARG A 278 -0.01 22.92 29.87
CA ARG A 278 -0.22 22.84 28.42
C ARG A 278 0.69 23.79 27.66
N LYS A 279 1.27 23.29 26.57
CA LYS A 279 2.00 24.08 25.57
C LYS A 279 1.74 23.46 24.21
N ALA A 280 1.58 24.26 23.16
CA ALA A 280 1.34 23.79 21.82
C ALA A 280 2.31 24.42 20.82
N VAL A 281 2.58 23.71 19.73
CA VAL A 281 3.20 24.26 18.53
C VAL A 281 2.31 23.95 17.33
N MET A 282 2.02 24.97 16.54
CA MET A 282 1.39 24.84 15.24
C MET A 282 2.45 25.11 14.17
N VAL A 283 2.68 24.12 13.31
CA VAL A 283 3.63 24.17 12.20
C VAL A 283 2.85 24.42 10.92
N GLU A 284 3.23 25.46 10.19
CA GLU A 284 2.67 25.81 8.88
C GLU A 284 3.78 25.77 7.82
N ALA A 285 3.52 25.04 6.73
CA ALA A 285 4.41 24.89 5.61
C ALA A 285 3.64 24.74 4.30
N ARG A 286 4.36 24.78 3.19
CA ARG A 286 3.86 24.47 1.86
C ARG A 286 4.72 23.40 1.22
N VAL A 287 4.07 22.45 0.55
CA VAL A 287 4.72 21.43 -0.27
C VAL A 287 4.54 21.86 -1.72
N ILE A 288 5.63 22.24 -2.36
CA ILE A 288 5.63 22.84 -3.69
C ILE A 288 6.28 21.87 -4.67
N TYR A 289 5.57 21.55 -5.75
CA TYR A 289 6.09 20.75 -6.84
C TYR A 289 6.53 21.68 -7.96
N GLN A 290 7.73 21.45 -8.48
CA GLN A 290 8.34 22.26 -9.52
C GLN A 290 8.76 21.37 -10.69
N ASP A 291 8.49 21.84 -11.90
CA ASP A 291 9.11 21.32 -13.12
C ASP A 291 10.40 22.10 -13.32
N LEU A 292 11.54 21.43 -13.15
CA LEU A 292 12.85 22.07 -13.24
C LEU A 292 13.26 22.34 -14.69
N LYS A 293 12.70 21.60 -15.65
CA LYS A 293 12.96 21.77 -17.08
C LYS A 293 12.20 22.95 -17.64
N ALA A 294 10.93 23.11 -17.25
CA ALA A 294 10.11 24.27 -17.61
C ALA A 294 10.38 25.49 -16.71
N ASN A 295 11.06 25.30 -15.58
CA ASN A 295 11.25 26.28 -14.51
C ASN A 295 9.91 26.88 -14.04
N GLN A 296 8.95 25.99 -13.74
CA GLN A 296 7.59 26.37 -13.37
C GLN A 296 7.15 25.64 -12.11
N GLN A 297 6.42 26.34 -11.25
CA GLN A 297 5.68 25.70 -10.18
C GLN A 297 4.48 24.95 -10.79
N ILE A 298 4.40 23.65 -10.52
CA ILE A 298 3.30 22.80 -10.95
C ILE A 298 2.12 23.00 -9.99
N ASN A 299 2.35 22.74 -8.70
CA ASN A 299 1.33 22.76 -7.66
C ASN A 299 1.92 23.19 -6.31
N SER A 300 1.05 23.62 -5.40
CA SER A 300 1.41 23.93 -4.01
C SER A 300 0.31 23.44 -3.09
N PHE A 301 0.68 22.67 -2.06
CA PHE A 301 -0.23 22.09 -1.09
C PHE A 301 0.10 22.59 0.31
N PRO A 302 -0.90 23.02 1.11
CA PRO A 302 -0.65 23.38 2.50
C PRO A 302 -0.28 22.14 3.33
N LEU A 303 0.73 22.29 4.18
CA LEU A 303 1.11 21.32 5.20
C LEU A 303 0.98 22.00 6.55
N ALA A 304 0.07 21.49 7.38
CA ALA A 304 -0.14 21.99 8.73
C ALA A 304 -0.12 20.82 9.72
N SER A 305 0.39 21.06 10.92
CA SER A 305 0.40 20.10 12.02
C SER A 305 0.36 20.82 13.36
N GLU A 306 -0.30 20.23 14.36
CA GLU A 306 -0.37 20.77 15.72
C GLU A 306 0.09 19.72 16.71
N PHE A 307 1.15 20.02 17.45
CA PHE A 307 1.58 19.18 18.57
C PHE A 307 1.27 19.88 19.89
N ILE A 308 0.66 19.13 20.82
CA ILE A 308 0.29 19.61 22.15
C ILE A 308 1.03 18.79 23.20
N PHE A 309 1.89 19.46 23.96
CA PHE A 309 2.37 18.97 25.24
C PHE A 309 1.29 19.19 26.30
N GLU A 310 0.90 18.12 26.97
CA GLU A 310 0.00 18.15 28.12
C GLU A 310 0.56 17.28 29.26
N ASN A 311 0.60 17.84 30.47
CA ASN A 311 0.90 17.10 31.68
C ASN A 311 -0.17 17.40 32.74
N VAL A 312 -0.83 16.35 33.23
CA VAL A 312 -1.90 16.44 34.23
C VAL A 312 -1.44 15.78 35.52
N PHE A 313 -1.48 16.53 36.60
CA PHE A 313 -1.14 16.05 37.94
C PHE A 313 -2.10 16.66 38.97
N ALA A 314 -2.07 16.13 40.18
CA ALA A 314 -2.87 16.68 41.25
C ALA A 314 -2.11 16.70 42.58
N SER A 315 -2.56 17.55 43.48
CA SER A 315 -2.24 17.47 44.91
C SER A 315 -3.54 17.35 45.70
N PHE A 316 -3.51 16.56 46.77
CA PHE A 316 -4.70 16.30 47.58
C PHE A 316 -4.43 16.59 49.05
N GLN A 317 -5.43 17.15 49.72
CA GLN A 317 -5.44 17.38 51.16
C GLN A 317 -6.79 16.92 51.75
N GLY A 318 -6.78 15.95 52.66
CA GLY A 318 -7.99 15.40 53.28
C GLY A 318 -7.85 13.91 53.57
N ASP A 319 -8.97 13.22 53.73
CA ASP A 319 -8.98 11.76 53.90
C ASP A 319 -8.82 11.06 52.55
N ALA A 320 -7.67 10.39 52.34
CA ALA A 320 -7.35 9.73 51.07
C ALA A 320 -8.33 8.59 50.69
N ARG A 321 -9.18 8.14 51.63
CA ARG A 321 -10.23 7.15 51.35
C ARG A 321 -11.33 7.72 50.45
N VAL A 322 -11.50 9.04 50.38
CA VAL A 322 -12.43 9.73 49.47
C VAL A 322 -12.00 9.65 48.00
N LEU A 323 -10.72 9.37 47.73
CA LEU A 323 -10.16 9.37 46.39
C LEU A 323 -10.50 8.08 45.63
N ASN A 324 -10.95 8.24 44.39
CA ASN A 324 -11.08 7.14 43.44
C ASN A 324 -9.73 6.77 42.80
N ASP A 325 -9.71 5.69 42.01
CA ASP A 325 -8.47 5.18 41.39
C ASP A 325 -7.85 6.15 40.37
N GLU A 326 -8.65 6.88 39.59
CA GLU A 326 -8.16 7.87 38.62
C GLU A 326 -7.49 9.05 39.33
N GLU A 327 -8.09 9.56 40.40
CA GLU A 327 -7.54 10.65 41.21
C GLU A 327 -6.25 10.22 41.89
N ARG A 328 -6.19 8.99 42.41
CA ARG A 328 -4.95 8.41 42.96
C ARG A 328 -3.86 8.31 41.90
N GLN A 329 -4.19 7.98 40.65
CA GLN A 329 -3.20 8.00 39.56
C GLN A 329 -2.70 9.42 39.28
N LEU A 330 -3.56 10.43 39.32
CA LEU A 330 -3.14 11.83 39.15
C LEU A 330 -2.16 12.31 40.24
N LEU A 331 -2.26 11.77 41.45
CA LEU A 331 -1.33 12.06 42.55
C LEU A 331 0.06 11.42 42.37
N GLN A 332 0.19 10.42 41.48
CA GLN A 332 1.48 9.82 41.15
C GLN A 332 2.29 10.69 40.20
N ASN A 333 1.60 11.53 39.41
CA ASN A 333 2.22 12.49 38.51
C ASN A 333 2.71 13.74 39.26
N ARG A 334 3.63 14.49 38.65
CA ARG A 334 4.19 15.72 39.22
C ARG A 334 4.32 16.78 38.15
N ALA A 335 4.45 18.03 38.59
CA ALA A 335 4.85 19.11 37.70
C ALA A 335 6.19 18.78 37.04
N VAL A 336 6.27 18.96 35.72
CA VAL A 336 7.50 18.83 34.94
C VAL A 336 7.86 20.18 34.31
N PRO A 337 9.12 20.44 33.96
CA PRO A 337 9.48 21.61 33.16
C PRO A 337 8.74 21.60 31.82
N PHE A 338 8.30 22.77 31.36
CA PHE A 338 7.76 22.89 30.01
C PHE A 338 8.84 22.55 28.98
N PRO A 339 8.49 21.85 27.89
CA PRO A 339 9.44 21.55 26.82
C PRO A 339 9.91 22.84 26.14
N SER A 340 11.16 22.83 25.67
CA SER A 340 11.68 23.90 24.82
C SER A 340 10.96 23.89 23.47
N ASN A 341 11.01 25.02 22.75
CA ASN A 341 10.44 25.13 21.40
C ASN A 341 11.10 24.13 20.43
N GLU A 342 12.42 23.92 20.55
CA GLU A 342 13.15 22.92 19.78
C GLU A 342 12.60 21.51 20.03
N ARG A 343 12.39 21.16 21.30
CA ARG A 343 11.84 19.85 21.67
C ARG A 343 10.43 19.66 21.15
N MET A 344 9.59 20.69 21.23
CA MET A 344 8.23 20.68 20.67
C MET A 344 8.22 20.40 19.16
N LEU A 345 9.17 20.96 18.40
CA LEU A 345 9.29 20.69 16.96
C LEU A 345 9.76 19.26 16.65
N ILE A 346 10.64 18.71 17.48
CA ILE A 346 11.07 17.31 17.38
C ILE A 346 9.90 16.39 17.68
N ASP A 347 9.14 16.65 18.74
CA ASP A 347 7.97 15.83 19.08
C ASP A 347 6.85 15.93 18.02
N ALA A 348 6.75 17.06 17.30
CA ALA A 348 5.84 17.23 16.18
C ALA A 348 6.29 16.52 14.88
N SER A 349 7.54 16.03 14.79
CA SER A 349 8.13 15.56 13.52
C SER A 349 7.38 14.39 12.89
N GLU A 350 6.89 13.46 13.71
CA GLU A 350 6.15 12.30 13.24
C GLU A 350 4.82 12.69 12.59
N GLU A 351 4.11 13.65 13.17
CA GLU A 351 2.85 14.12 12.62
C GLU A 351 3.06 14.92 11.32
N ILE A 352 4.08 15.78 11.27
CA ILE A 352 4.50 16.48 10.05
C ILE A 352 4.82 15.48 8.94
N LYS A 353 5.56 14.42 9.25
CA LYS A 353 5.89 13.34 8.31
C LYS A 353 4.66 12.61 7.80
N VAL A 354 3.71 12.26 8.68
CA VAL A 354 2.45 11.61 8.29
C VAL A 354 1.64 12.50 7.36
N ASN A 355 1.54 13.80 7.67
CA ASN A 355 0.79 14.74 6.84
C ASN A 355 1.47 14.97 5.48
N LEU A 356 2.79 15.11 5.46
CA LEU A 356 3.58 15.18 4.22
C LEU A 356 3.39 13.91 3.38
N LYS A 357 3.50 12.72 3.99
CA LYS A 357 3.24 11.43 3.33
C LYS A 357 1.84 11.35 2.72
N SER A 358 0.83 11.87 3.39
CA SER A 358 -0.53 11.94 2.85
C SER A 358 -0.61 12.85 1.62
N ILE A 359 0.06 14.01 1.63
CA ILE A 359 0.13 14.93 0.48
C ILE A 359 0.79 14.24 -0.71
N LEU A 360 1.95 13.62 -0.51
CA LEU A 360 2.71 12.97 -1.60
C LEU A 360 1.98 11.77 -2.20
N ASN A 361 1.28 10.97 -1.39
CA ASN A 361 0.53 9.82 -1.88
C ASN A 361 -0.74 10.21 -2.67
N ARG A 362 -1.39 11.32 -2.28
CA ARG A 362 -2.62 11.81 -2.95
C ARG A 362 -2.30 12.61 -4.21
N ASN A 363 -1.17 13.30 -4.22
CA ASN A 363 -0.79 14.20 -5.29
C ASN A 363 0.51 13.68 -5.89
N LYS A 364 0.40 12.82 -6.91
CA LYS A 364 1.56 12.39 -7.68
C LYS A 364 2.09 13.57 -8.52
N LEU A 365 3.39 13.54 -8.81
CA LEU A 365 4.02 14.51 -9.72
C LEU A 365 3.49 14.40 -11.16
N ARG A 366 2.90 13.24 -11.50
CA ARG A 366 2.23 12.95 -12.77
C ARG A 366 0.75 12.66 -12.59
#